data_AF-A0A2P5LDW7-F1
#
_entry.id   AF-A0A2P5LDW7-F1
#
_cell.length_a   1.000
_cell.length_b   1.000
_cell.length_c   1.000
_cell.angle_alpha   90.00
_cell.angle_beta   90.00
_cell.angle_gamma   90.00
#
_symmetry.space_group_name_H-M   'P 1'
#
loop_
_entity.id
_entity.type
_entity.pdbx_description
1 polymer ?
#
loop_
_entity_poly.entity_id
_entity_poly.type
_entity_poly.pdbx_seq_one_letter_code
_entity_poly.pdbx_strand_id
1 'polypeptide(L)'
;MGLLLTVGSRNNRKMQSTASLTLAKARLFLEQARRADRNDYHTISTNLEGAIVFCRSVTFHLQSQFSHAPGFDTWYIEQQNILRGQRLGKFLLEQRNYVLKVGPAIVNRIVGVSITEALIMHDEVTVEVLRGQPWYCRSPKILFEDLVYPLRQRIRLWMERRRRLNAIKKKTAESADMITSDELHFADADWNKLPAIQLIEQQLAVLADIVVEAEDRFLSNEANAV
;
A
#
# COMPACT_ATOMS: atom_id res chain seq x y z
N MET A 1 -15.96 23.14 -2.35
CA MET A 1 -15.49 22.70 -1.02
C MET A 1 -14.53 21.55 -1.21
N GLY A 2 -13.23 21.81 -1.22
CA GLY A 2 -12.18 20.78 -1.28
C GLY A 2 -11.02 21.27 -0.42
N LEU A 3 -10.92 20.72 0.79
CA LEU A 3 -9.87 21.05 1.75
C LEU A 3 -8.52 20.58 1.21
N LEU A 4 -7.68 21.54 0.81
CA LEU A 4 -6.25 21.37 0.68
C LEU A 4 -5.67 21.17 2.09
N LEU A 5 -5.29 19.94 2.42
CA LEU A 5 -4.45 19.64 3.58
C LEU A 5 -3.04 20.20 3.31
N THR A 6 -2.86 21.46 3.66
CA THR A 6 -1.56 22.08 3.85
C THR A 6 -0.96 21.54 5.15
N VAL A 7 -0.17 20.46 5.04
CA VAL A 7 0.70 20.04 6.13
C VAL A 7 1.78 21.10 6.27
N GLY A 8 1.56 22.02 7.21
CA GLY A 8 2.52 23.04 7.61
C GLY A 8 3.74 22.39 8.23
N SER A 9 4.81 22.23 7.43
CA SER A 9 6.14 21.98 7.97
C SER A 9 6.73 23.31 8.46
N ARG A 10 6.54 23.61 9.75
CA ARG A 10 7.32 24.64 10.44
C ARG A 10 8.77 24.19 10.48
N ASN A 11 9.58 24.71 9.57
CA ASN A 11 11.03 24.56 9.56
C ASN A 11 11.65 25.32 10.76
N ASN A 12 11.58 24.72 11.94
CA ASN A 12 12.58 24.96 12.96
C ASN A 12 13.75 24.04 12.58
N ARG A 13 14.80 24.58 11.95
CA ARG A 13 16.00 23.79 11.60
C ARG A 13 16.73 23.43 12.90
N LYS A 14 16.22 22.44 13.66
CA LYS A 14 17.05 21.68 14.60
C LYS A 14 18.27 21.20 13.80
N MET A 15 19.47 21.39 14.33
CA MET A 15 20.67 20.80 13.74
C MET A 15 20.43 19.30 13.58
N GLN A 16 20.35 18.83 12.34
CA GLN A 16 20.11 17.42 12.06
C GLN A 16 21.42 16.65 12.28
N SER A 17 21.38 15.57 13.05
CA SER A 17 22.54 14.68 13.19
C SER A 17 22.90 14.04 11.85
N THR A 18 24.15 13.60 11.72
CA THR A 18 24.59 12.80 10.57
C THR A 18 23.77 11.50 10.48
N ALA A 19 23.40 10.93 11.62
CA ALA A 19 22.53 9.76 11.69
C ALA A 19 21.12 10.04 11.13
N SER A 20 20.52 11.18 11.45
CA SER A 20 19.20 11.60 10.93
C SER A 20 19.22 11.83 9.42
N LEU A 21 20.27 12.47 8.89
CA LEU A 21 20.48 12.61 7.45
C LEU A 21 20.63 11.24 6.77
N THR A 22 21.32 10.30 7.41
CA THR A 22 21.49 8.93 6.89
C THR A 22 20.17 8.18 6.86
N LEU A 23 19.36 8.33 7.90
CA LEU A 23 18.03 7.76 7.98
C LEU A 23 17.11 8.33 6.90
N ALA A 24 17.18 9.64 6.65
CA ALA A 24 16.46 10.29 5.55
C ALA A 24 16.87 9.72 4.18
N LYS A 25 18.16 9.44 3.96
CA LYS A 25 18.63 8.77 2.73
C LYS A 25 18.05 7.37 2.60
N ALA A 26 18.06 6.58 3.67
CA ALA A 26 17.47 5.23 3.64
C ALA A 26 15.98 5.26 3.28
N ARG A 27 15.22 6.22 3.85
CA ARG A 27 13.81 6.45 3.50
C ARG A 27 13.63 6.86 2.04
N LEU A 28 14.51 7.72 1.52
CA LEU A 28 14.45 8.17 0.13
C LEU A 28 14.65 7.01 -0.85
N PHE A 29 15.62 6.13 -0.61
CA PHE A 29 15.80 4.92 -1.43
C PHE A 29 14.56 4.02 -1.37
N LEU A 30 13.97 3.87 -0.19
CA LEU A 30 12.76 3.08 -0.04
C LEU A 30 11.54 3.69 -0.76
N GLU A 31 11.39 5.01 -0.74
CA GLU A 31 10.37 5.71 -1.53
C GLU A 31 10.61 5.55 -3.03
N GLN A 32 11.87 5.59 -3.48
CA GLN A 32 12.22 5.34 -4.88
C GLN A 32 11.88 3.92 -5.31
N ALA A 33 12.15 2.92 -4.45
CA ALA A 33 11.73 1.54 -4.67
C ALA A 33 10.20 1.42 -4.81
N ARG A 34 9.43 2.17 -4.01
CA ARG A 34 7.96 2.19 -4.06
C ARG A 34 7.40 2.85 -5.32
N ARG A 35 8.09 3.87 -5.85
CA ARG A 35 7.66 4.65 -7.03
C ARG A 35 8.15 4.07 -8.35
N ALA A 36 9.14 3.20 -8.33
CA ALA A 36 9.68 2.58 -9.52
C ALA A 36 8.60 1.78 -10.26
N ASP A 37 8.75 1.67 -11.58
CA ASP A 37 7.87 0.83 -12.39
C ASP A 37 7.95 -0.61 -11.88
N ARG A 38 6.80 -1.24 -11.72
CA ARG A 38 6.65 -2.63 -11.25
C ARG A 38 7.38 -3.63 -12.16
N ASN A 39 7.55 -3.28 -13.43
CA ASN A 39 8.30 -4.11 -14.38
C ASN A 39 9.81 -3.88 -14.34
N ASP A 40 10.28 -2.81 -13.68
CA ASP A 40 11.70 -2.52 -13.53
C ASP A 40 12.25 -3.13 -12.24
N TYR A 41 12.39 -4.46 -12.26
CA TYR A 41 12.94 -5.23 -11.14
C TYR A 41 14.32 -4.72 -10.71
N HIS A 42 15.16 -4.30 -11.67
CA HIS A 42 16.51 -3.85 -11.37
C HIS A 42 16.49 -2.58 -10.53
N THR A 43 15.72 -1.57 -10.94
CA THR A 43 15.58 -0.32 -10.16
C THR A 43 15.01 -0.57 -8.78
N ILE A 44 14.00 -1.44 -8.63
CA ILE A 44 13.44 -1.72 -7.31
C ILE A 44 14.47 -2.43 -6.42
N SER A 45 15.14 -3.47 -6.93
CA SER A 45 16.16 -4.22 -6.18
C SER A 45 17.30 -3.32 -5.73
N THR A 46 17.85 -2.50 -6.63
CA THR A 46 18.95 -1.58 -6.31
C THR A 46 18.56 -0.56 -5.24
N ASN A 47 17.32 -0.04 -5.30
CA ASN A 47 16.83 0.89 -4.28
C ASN A 47 16.60 0.19 -2.92
N LEU A 48 16.10 -1.05 -2.91
CA LEU A 48 15.97 -1.84 -1.67
C LEU A 48 17.34 -2.11 -1.04
N GLU A 49 18.32 -2.50 -1.84
CA GLU A 49 19.71 -2.71 -1.40
C GLU A 49 20.31 -1.43 -0.82
N GLY A 50 20.11 -0.30 -1.50
CA GLY A 50 20.51 1.02 -1.01
C GLY A 50 19.88 1.33 0.36
N ALA A 51 18.57 1.12 0.50
CA ALA A 51 17.86 1.32 1.76
C ALA A 51 18.44 0.44 2.90
N ILE A 52 18.72 -0.84 2.63
CA ILE A 52 19.33 -1.77 3.59
C ILE A 52 20.73 -1.30 4.02
N VAL A 53 21.56 -0.88 3.06
CA VAL A 53 22.92 -0.39 3.33
C VAL A 53 22.88 0.85 4.21
N PHE A 54 22.06 1.85 3.86
CA PHE A 54 21.94 3.09 4.63
C PHE A 54 21.30 2.88 6.00
N CYS A 55 20.33 1.96 6.11
CA CYS A 55 19.70 1.57 7.37
C CYS A 55 20.77 1.15 8.40
N ARG A 56 21.74 0.30 8.01
CA ARG A 56 22.82 -0.10 8.91
C ARG A 56 23.80 1.04 9.22
N SER A 57 24.08 1.91 8.25
CA SER A 57 24.97 3.06 8.42
C SER A 57 24.50 4.04 9.50
N VAL A 58 23.20 4.12 9.78
CA VAL A 58 22.65 4.99 10.85
C VAL A 58 23.34 4.77 12.19
N THR A 59 23.46 3.51 12.60
CA THR A 59 24.09 3.16 13.89
C THR A 59 25.59 3.48 13.94
N PHE A 60 26.30 3.36 12.82
CA PHE A 60 27.71 3.76 12.73
C PHE A 60 27.87 5.28 12.83
N HIS A 61 26.97 6.03 12.20
CA HIS A 61 26.97 7.49 12.31
C HIS A 61 26.59 7.97 13.71
N LEU A 62 25.67 7.30 14.41
CA LEU A 62 25.39 7.58 15.83
C LEU A 62 26.64 7.41 16.68
N GLN A 63 27.33 6.27 16.57
CA GLN A 63 28.57 6.03 17.30
C GLN A 63 29.64 7.07 16.98
N SER A 64 29.89 7.32 15.70
CA SER A 64 30.91 8.27 15.27
C SER A 64 30.63 9.70 15.73
N GLN A 65 29.37 10.08 15.87
CA GLN A 65 28.98 11.44 16.25
C GLN A 65 28.99 11.62 17.76
N PHE A 66 28.52 10.65 18.54
CA PHE A 66 28.26 10.81 19.96
C PHE A 66 29.21 10.01 20.86
N SER A 67 30.23 9.32 20.32
CA SER A 67 31.20 8.53 21.12
C SER A 67 31.93 9.32 22.20
N HIS A 68 32.00 10.64 22.07
CA HIS A 68 32.66 11.52 23.05
C HIS A 68 31.69 12.08 24.10
N ALA A 69 30.38 11.93 23.89
CA ALA A 69 29.38 12.49 24.79
C ALA A 69 29.33 11.68 26.11
N PRO A 70 29.36 12.33 27.29
CA PRO A 70 29.28 11.64 28.57
C PRO A 70 28.00 10.79 28.67
N GLY A 71 28.15 9.52 29.07
CA GLY A 71 27.03 8.58 29.22
C GLY A 71 26.49 8.00 27.92
N PHE A 72 27.07 8.33 26.76
CA PHE A 72 26.68 7.74 25.48
C PHE A 72 26.95 6.24 25.44
N ASP A 73 28.13 5.78 25.84
CA ASP A 73 28.49 4.36 25.75
C ASP A 73 27.53 3.47 26.55
N THR A 74 27.18 3.88 27.76
CA THR A 74 26.23 3.13 28.61
C THR A 74 24.84 3.07 27.98
N TRP A 75 24.32 4.21 27.50
CA TRP A 75 23.02 4.26 26.82
C TRP A 75 23.04 3.44 25.52
N TYR A 76 24.10 3.56 24.72
CA TYR A 76 24.18 2.92 23.41
C TYR A 76 24.31 1.40 23.53
N ILE A 77 24.93 0.87 24.60
CA ILE A 77 24.92 -0.57 24.90
C ILE A 77 23.49 -1.09 25.10
N GLU A 78 22.62 -0.34 25.79
CA GLU A 78 21.21 -0.71 25.97
C GLU A 78 20.48 -0.78 24.62
N GLN A 79 20.67 0.23 23.77
CA GLN A 79 20.09 0.27 22.42
C GLN A 79 20.61 -0.88 21.54
N GLN A 80 21.91 -1.20 21.64
CA GLN A 80 22.48 -2.36 20.95
C GLN A 80 21.85 -3.68 21.40
N ASN A 81 21.54 -3.83 22.69
CA ASN A 81 20.89 -5.03 23.20
C ASN A 81 19.47 -5.17 22.66
N ILE A 82 18.72 -4.06 22.57
CA ILE A 82 17.39 -4.03 21.92
C ILE A 82 17.51 -4.48 20.46
N LEU A 83 18.42 -3.88 19.70
CA LEU A 83 18.62 -4.22 18.28
C LEU A 83 19.10 -5.67 18.08
N ARG A 84 19.95 -6.20 18.97
CA ARG A 84 20.38 -7.62 18.94
C ARG A 84 19.25 -8.58 19.28
N GLY A 85 18.28 -8.17 20.09
CA GLY A 85 17.09 -8.95 20.41
C GLY A 85 16.14 -9.11 19.21
N GLN A 86 16.18 -8.18 18.25
CA GLN A 86 15.29 -8.17 17.09
C GLN A 86 15.80 -9.14 16.01
N ARG A 87 15.00 -10.18 15.72
CA ARG A 87 15.28 -11.13 14.62
C ARG A 87 15.40 -10.43 13.26
N LEU A 88 14.56 -9.42 13.02
CA LEU A 88 14.55 -8.65 11.77
C LEU A 88 15.86 -7.87 11.57
N GLY A 89 16.36 -7.22 12.63
CA GLY A 89 17.62 -6.48 12.58
C GLY A 89 18.82 -7.38 12.26
N LYS A 90 18.84 -8.61 12.80
CA LYS A 90 19.85 -9.63 12.45
C LYS A 90 19.75 -10.06 11.00
N PHE A 91 18.56 -10.36 10.52
CA PHE A 91 18.34 -10.73 9.13
C PHE A 91 18.79 -9.63 8.16
N LEU A 92 18.39 -8.37 8.39
CA LEU A 92 18.80 -7.25 7.54
C LEU A 92 20.30 -6.96 7.59
N LEU A 93 20.95 -7.25 8.73
CA LEU A 93 22.41 -7.19 8.84
C LEU A 93 23.09 -8.24 7.95
N GLU A 94 22.56 -9.47 7.93
CA GLU A 94 23.05 -10.54 7.06
C GLU A 94 22.82 -10.21 5.59
N GLN A 95 21.63 -9.69 5.23
CA GLN A 95 21.33 -9.23 3.88
C GLN A 95 22.28 -8.13 3.43
N ARG A 96 22.56 -7.13 4.27
CA ARG A 96 23.55 -6.08 3.97
C ARG A 96 24.93 -6.68 3.70
N ASN A 97 25.35 -7.64 4.51
CA ASN A 97 26.66 -8.28 4.34
C ASN A 97 26.74 -9.10 3.06
N TYR A 98 25.64 -9.78 2.71
CA TYR A 98 25.52 -10.49 1.44
C TYR A 98 25.62 -9.53 0.26
N VAL A 99 24.83 -8.45 0.27
CA VAL A 99 24.79 -7.42 -0.79
C VAL A 99 26.17 -6.84 -1.07
N LEU A 100 26.95 -6.54 -0.03
CA LEU A 100 28.25 -5.90 -0.19
C LEU A 100 29.41 -6.84 -0.50
N LYS A 101 29.28 -8.15 -0.23
CA LYS A 101 30.40 -9.10 -0.33
C LYS A 101 30.19 -10.17 -1.38
N VAL A 102 28.95 -10.50 -1.72
CA VAL A 102 28.61 -11.66 -2.55
C VAL A 102 27.95 -11.20 -3.85
N GLY A 103 26.89 -10.41 -3.77
CA GLY A 103 26.11 -10.02 -4.94
C GLY A 103 24.72 -9.47 -4.57
N PRO A 104 23.86 -9.20 -5.54
CA PRO A 104 22.57 -8.54 -5.33
C PRO A 104 21.65 -9.33 -4.39
N ALA A 105 20.75 -8.64 -3.69
CA ALA A 105 19.81 -9.28 -2.77
C ALA A 105 18.88 -10.24 -3.51
N ILE A 106 18.62 -11.41 -2.92
CA ILE A 106 17.70 -12.40 -3.49
C ILE A 106 16.28 -12.04 -3.04
N VAL A 107 15.50 -11.49 -3.99
CA VAL A 107 14.13 -11.05 -3.76
C VAL A 107 13.20 -11.77 -4.74
N ASN A 108 12.09 -12.31 -4.24
CA ASN A 108 11.07 -13.00 -5.02
C ASN A 108 9.91 -12.04 -5.32
N ARG A 109 9.43 -12.05 -6.56
CA ARG A 109 8.21 -11.31 -6.96
C ARG A 109 6.99 -12.19 -6.72
N ILE A 110 6.04 -11.71 -5.92
CA ILE A 110 4.76 -12.38 -5.67
C ILE A 110 3.65 -11.51 -6.26
N VAL A 111 2.92 -12.09 -7.22
CA VAL A 111 1.78 -11.43 -7.88
C VAL A 111 0.48 -11.99 -7.30
N GLY A 112 -0.18 -11.19 -6.47
CA GLY A 112 -1.51 -11.48 -5.93
C GLY A 112 -2.59 -10.91 -6.84
N VAL A 113 -3.63 -11.70 -7.14
CA VAL A 113 -4.81 -11.26 -7.88
C VAL A 113 -6.01 -11.34 -6.95
N SER A 114 -6.62 -10.20 -6.63
CA SER A 114 -7.87 -10.16 -5.87
C SER A 114 -9.03 -9.73 -6.76
N ILE A 115 -10.13 -10.48 -6.69
CA ILE A 115 -11.33 -10.28 -7.50
C ILE A 115 -12.47 -9.95 -6.53
N THR A 116 -13.05 -8.77 -6.63
CA THR A 116 -14.21 -8.36 -5.82
C THR A 116 -15.48 -8.44 -6.68
N GLU A 117 -16.41 -9.33 -6.33
CA GLU A 117 -17.70 -9.45 -7.03
C GLU A 117 -18.81 -8.67 -6.30
N ALA A 118 -19.60 -7.89 -7.04
CA ALA A 118 -20.77 -7.16 -6.51
C ALA A 118 -22.09 -7.87 -6.89
N LEU A 119 -22.96 -8.11 -5.89
CA LEU A 119 -24.29 -8.70 -6.07
C LEU A 119 -25.36 -7.61 -6.27
N ILE A 120 -26.09 -7.64 -7.39
CA ILE A 120 -27.24 -6.75 -7.66
C ILE A 120 -28.54 -7.55 -7.49
N MET A 121 -29.38 -7.15 -6.53
CA MET A 121 -30.73 -7.70 -6.36
C MET A 121 -31.77 -6.88 -7.14
N HIS A 122 -32.75 -7.55 -7.74
CA HIS A 122 -33.85 -6.93 -8.49
C HIS A 122 -35.20 -7.35 -7.93
N ASP A 123 -36.09 -6.37 -7.79
CA ASP A 123 -37.49 -6.55 -7.43
C ASP A 123 -38.38 -6.33 -8.68
N GLU A 124 -39.36 -7.19 -8.90
CA GLU A 124 -40.28 -7.12 -10.04
C GLU A 124 -41.71 -6.86 -9.54
N VAL A 125 -42.27 -5.71 -9.91
CA VAL A 125 -43.67 -5.39 -9.64
C VAL A 125 -44.49 -5.68 -10.90
N THR A 126 -45.36 -6.68 -10.83
CA THR A 126 -46.37 -6.95 -11.86
C THR A 126 -47.61 -6.12 -11.58
N VAL A 127 -47.98 -5.24 -12.53
CA VAL A 127 -49.20 -4.42 -12.43
C VAL A 127 -50.28 -5.07 -13.31
N GLU A 128 -51.30 -5.63 -12.67
CA GLU A 128 -52.53 -6.04 -13.36
C GLU A 128 -53.47 -4.83 -13.52
N VAL A 129 -53.80 -4.50 -14.77
CA VAL A 129 -54.69 -3.36 -15.07
C VAL A 129 -56.13 -3.86 -15.18
N LEU A 130 -56.93 -3.63 -14.15
CA LEU A 130 -58.38 -3.85 -14.21
C LEU A 130 -59.06 -2.67 -14.95
N ARG A 131 -59.74 -2.93 -16.07
CA ARG A 131 -60.51 -1.90 -16.82
C ARG A 131 -62.01 -2.21 -16.81
N GLY A 132 -62.81 -1.25 -16.36
CA GLY A 132 -64.22 -1.41 -15.98
C GLY A 132 -65.29 -1.44 -17.09
N GLN A 133 -64.96 -1.70 -18.36
CA GLN A 133 -65.98 -1.85 -19.42
C GLN A 133 -66.00 -3.25 -20.07
N PRO A 134 -67.19 -3.84 -20.33
CA PRO A 134 -67.32 -5.13 -21.01
C PRO A 134 -66.73 -5.12 -22.43
N TRP A 135 -66.20 -6.26 -22.87
CA TRP A 135 -65.48 -6.40 -24.15
C TRP A 135 -66.32 -6.07 -25.40
N TYR A 136 -67.64 -6.25 -25.34
CA TYR A 136 -68.55 -6.04 -26.47
C TYR A 136 -68.93 -4.57 -26.72
N CYS A 137 -68.67 -3.67 -25.77
CA CYS A 137 -68.87 -2.22 -25.95
C CYS A 137 -67.58 -1.51 -26.42
N ARG A 138 -66.49 -2.25 -26.65
CA ARG A 138 -65.19 -1.67 -26.98
C ARG A 138 -65.05 -1.42 -28.47
N SER A 139 -64.31 -0.36 -28.82
CA SER A 139 -63.95 -0.14 -30.21
C SER A 139 -63.06 -1.30 -30.72
N PRO A 140 -63.19 -1.71 -31.98
CA PRO A 140 -62.40 -2.81 -32.54
C PRO A 140 -60.88 -2.55 -32.48
N LYS A 141 -60.47 -1.27 -32.45
CA LYS A 141 -59.08 -0.86 -32.22
C LYS A 141 -58.56 -1.30 -30.83
N ILE A 142 -59.37 -1.16 -29.78
CA ILE A 142 -59.00 -1.53 -28.40
C ILE A 142 -58.92 -3.06 -28.27
N LEU A 143 -59.85 -3.79 -28.88
CA LEU A 143 -59.82 -5.26 -28.88
C LEU A 143 -58.57 -5.80 -29.60
N PHE A 144 -58.16 -5.16 -30.70
CA PHE A 144 -56.91 -5.50 -31.38
C PHE A 144 -55.67 -5.17 -30.53
N GLU A 145 -55.67 -4.02 -29.85
CA GLU A 145 -54.59 -3.66 -28.93
C GLU A 145 -54.47 -4.65 -27.76
N ASP A 146 -55.60 -5.10 -27.18
CA ASP A 146 -55.66 -6.10 -26.10
C ASP A 146 -55.20 -7.49 -26.59
N LEU A 147 -55.55 -7.89 -27.81
CA LEU A 147 -55.15 -9.19 -28.39
C LEU A 147 -53.67 -9.24 -28.75
N VAL A 148 -53.11 -8.10 -29.18
CA VAL A 148 -51.68 -7.96 -29.52
C VAL A 148 -50.83 -7.62 -28.29
N TYR A 149 -51.45 -7.19 -27.19
CA TYR A 149 -50.79 -6.86 -25.92
C TYR A 149 -49.86 -7.97 -25.38
N PRO A 150 -50.29 -9.23 -25.21
CA PRO A 150 -49.42 -10.28 -24.67
C PRO A 150 -48.20 -10.55 -25.56
N LEU A 151 -48.35 -10.40 -26.89
CA LEU A 151 -47.25 -10.55 -27.83
C LEU A 151 -46.24 -9.39 -27.71
N ARG A 152 -46.74 -8.15 -27.64
CA ARG A 152 -45.92 -6.94 -27.42
C ARG A 152 -45.21 -6.98 -26.07
N GLN A 153 -45.87 -7.47 -25.02
CA GLN A 153 -45.29 -7.62 -23.69
C GLN A 153 -44.14 -8.63 -23.71
N ARG A 154 -44.32 -9.80 -24.34
CA ARG A 154 -43.24 -10.78 -24.52
C ARG A 154 -42.05 -10.21 -25.29
N ILE A 155 -42.30 -9.47 -26.38
CA ILE A 155 -41.24 -8.85 -27.18
C ILE A 155 -40.49 -7.77 -26.37
N ARG A 156 -41.21 -6.93 -25.61
CA ARG A 156 -40.61 -5.94 -24.70
C ARG A 156 -39.76 -6.60 -23.61
N LEU A 157 -40.31 -7.60 -22.92
CA LEU A 157 -39.60 -8.36 -21.89
C LEU A 157 -38.35 -9.03 -22.46
N TRP A 158 -38.41 -9.59 -23.67
CA TRP A 158 -37.25 -10.18 -24.34
C TRP A 158 -36.18 -9.13 -24.68
N MET A 159 -36.57 -7.98 -25.25
CA MET A 159 -35.64 -6.89 -25.55
C MET A 159 -35.01 -6.32 -24.28
N GLU A 160 -35.78 -6.14 -23.21
CA GLU A 160 -35.28 -5.71 -21.91
C GLU A 160 -34.33 -6.73 -21.32
N ARG A 161 -34.67 -8.03 -21.36
CA ARG A 161 -33.77 -9.10 -20.89
C ARG A 161 -32.45 -9.08 -21.63
N ARG A 162 -32.45 -8.86 -22.95
CA ARG A 162 -31.23 -8.79 -23.76
C ARG A 162 -30.40 -7.54 -23.45
N ARG A 163 -31.04 -6.37 -23.30
CA ARG A 163 -30.37 -5.13 -22.86
C ARG A 163 -29.79 -5.28 -21.45
N ARG A 164 -30.51 -5.93 -20.54
CA ARG A 164 -30.09 -6.21 -19.17
C ARG A 164 -28.89 -7.14 -19.13
N LEU A 165 -28.90 -8.26 -19.86
CA LEU A 165 -27.75 -9.17 -19.92
C LEU A 165 -26.51 -8.49 -20.48
N ASN A 166 -26.66 -7.63 -21.49
CA ASN A 166 -25.55 -6.84 -22.02
C ASN A 166 -25.07 -5.77 -21.02
N ALA A 167 -25.98 -5.12 -20.29
CA ALA A 167 -25.64 -4.16 -19.25
C ALA A 167 -24.97 -4.83 -18.04
N ILE A 168 -25.41 -6.03 -17.65
CA ILE A 168 -24.76 -6.85 -16.61
C ILE A 168 -23.38 -7.24 -17.10
N LYS A 169 -23.22 -7.83 -18.28
CA LYS A 169 -21.89 -8.18 -18.82
C LYS A 169 -20.96 -6.97 -18.89
N LYS A 170 -21.46 -5.82 -19.33
CA LYS A 170 -20.69 -4.57 -19.38
C LYS A 170 -20.32 -4.08 -17.98
N LYS A 171 -21.26 -4.08 -17.03
CA LYS A 171 -20.99 -3.74 -15.63
C LYS A 171 -20.07 -4.73 -14.94
N THR A 172 -20.19 -6.03 -15.17
CA THR A 172 -19.30 -7.06 -14.61
C THR A 172 -17.89 -6.92 -15.19
N ALA A 173 -17.75 -6.61 -16.48
CA ALA A 173 -16.47 -6.30 -17.09
C ALA A 173 -15.87 -4.97 -16.57
N GLU A 174 -16.71 -3.98 -16.24
CA GLU A 174 -16.30 -2.68 -15.69
C GLU A 174 -16.11 -2.69 -14.15
N SER A 175 -16.71 -3.64 -13.42
CA SER A 175 -16.71 -3.72 -11.95
C SER A 175 -15.84 -4.83 -11.38
N ALA A 176 -15.24 -5.67 -12.23
CA ALA A 176 -14.16 -6.56 -11.82
C ALA A 176 -12.91 -5.70 -11.62
N ASP A 177 -12.86 -4.98 -10.49
CA ASP A 177 -11.70 -4.24 -10.06
C ASP A 177 -10.64 -5.29 -9.65
N MET A 178 -9.89 -5.75 -10.64
CA MET A 178 -8.82 -6.72 -10.47
C MET A 178 -7.63 -5.99 -9.88
N ILE A 179 -7.54 -5.94 -8.55
CA ILE A 179 -6.37 -5.39 -7.88
C ILE A 179 -5.28 -6.45 -7.96
N THR A 180 -4.37 -6.25 -8.91
CA THR A 180 -3.10 -7.00 -8.97
C THR A 180 -2.12 -6.35 -8.00
N SER A 181 -1.88 -7.00 -6.86
CA SER A 181 -0.80 -6.62 -5.93
C SER A 181 0.49 -7.26 -6.41
N ASP A 182 1.46 -6.44 -6.78
CA ASP A 182 2.78 -6.90 -7.23
C ASP A 182 3.79 -6.48 -6.18
N GLU A 183 4.17 -7.41 -5.32
CA GLU A 183 4.98 -7.14 -4.14
C GLU A 183 6.26 -7.98 -4.17
N LEU A 184 7.36 -7.38 -3.75
CA LEU A 184 8.65 -8.04 -3.63
C LEU A 184 8.85 -8.52 -2.20
N HIS A 185 9.22 -9.78 -2.05
CA HIS A 185 9.42 -10.46 -0.77
C HIS A 185 10.84 -11.00 -0.70
N PHE A 186 11.44 -11.04 0.49
CA PHE A 186 12.72 -11.72 0.63
C PHE A 186 12.57 -13.23 0.39
N ALA A 187 13.60 -13.87 -0.16
CA ALA A 187 13.57 -15.29 -0.47
C ALA A 187 13.58 -16.20 0.77
N ASP A 188 13.97 -15.67 1.92
CA ASP A 188 14.01 -16.40 3.19
C ASP A 188 12.60 -16.78 3.67
N ALA A 189 12.42 -18.04 4.07
CA ALA A 189 11.13 -18.59 4.47
C ALA A 189 10.51 -17.90 5.70
N ASP A 190 11.35 -17.37 6.59
CA ASP A 190 10.87 -16.66 7.78
C ASP A 190 10.35 -15.24 7.43
N TRP A 191 10.86 -14.65 6.34
CA TRP A 191 10.65 -13.24 5.98
C TRP A 191 9.88 -13.03 4.69
N ASN A 192 9.44 -14.10 4.03
CA ASN A 192 8.63 -14.04 2.83
C ASN A 192 7.15 -13.65 3.10
N LYS A 193 6.71 -13.59 4.36
CA LYS A 193 5.31 -13.30 4.72
C LYS A 193 4.92 -11.84 4.53
N LEU A 194 5.88 -10.94 4.63
CA LEU A 194 5.67 -9.50 4.48
C LEU A 194 6.48 -8.98 3.29
N PRO A 195 6.01 -7.93 2.61
CA PRO A 195 6.78 -7.26 1.57
C PRO A 195 8.11 -6.74 2.12
N ALA A 196 9.16 -6.86 1.32
CA ALA A 196 10.50 -6.39 1.66
C ALA A 196 10.51 -4.90 2.04
N ILE A 197 9.70 -4.09 1.35
CA ILE A 197 9.52 -2.67 1.67
C ILE A 197 9.04 -2.51 3.11
N GLN A 198 7.96 -3.19 3.51
CA GLN A 198 7.39 -3.06 4.85
C GLN A 198 8.37 -3.51 5.95
N LEU A 199 9.13 -4.57 5.72
CA LEU A 199 10.14 -5.04 6.65
C LEU A 199 11.24 -3.99 6.87
N ILE A 200 11.70 -3.34 5.79
CA ILE A 200 12.69 -2.26 5.91
C ILE A 200 12.08 -1.05 6.64
N GLU A 201 10.80 -0.72 6.41
CA GLU A 201 10.10 0.36 7.14
C GLU A 201 10.05 0.10 8.63
N GLN A 202 9.72 -1.13 9.03
CA GLN A 202 9.69 -1.51 10.44
C GLN A 202 11.06 -1.30 11.09
N GLN A 203 12.14 -1.70 10.41
CA GLN A 203 13.50 -1.48 10.93
C GLN A 203 13.87 0.01 10.98
N LEU A 204 13.49 0.79 9.97
CA LEU A 204 13.75 2.23 9.94
C LEU A 204 12.96 2.99 11.00
N ALA A 205 11.77 2.52 11.38
CA ALA A 205 11.00 3.10 12.47
C ALA A 205 11.72 2.92 13.81
N VAL A 206 12.18 1.70 14.11
CA VAL A 206 12.99 1.42 15.32
C VAL A 206 14.24 2.31 15.37
N LEU A 207 14.96 2.42 14.24
CA LEU A 207 16.14 3.28 14.19
C LEU A 207 15.81 4.77 14.33
N ALA A 208 14.64 5.20 13.83
CA ALA A 208 14.21 6.59 13.97
C ALA A 208 13.99 6.96 15.43
N ASP A 209 13.36 6.08 16.20
CA ASP A 209 13.15 6.30 17.63
C ASP A 209 14.49 6.42 18.37
N ILE A 210 15.45 5.55 18.06
CA ILE A 210 16.81 5.59 18.65
C ILE A 210 17.54 6.88 18.26
N VAL A 211 17.43 7.33 17.01
CA VAL A 211 18.07 8.57 16.54
C VAL A 211 17.45 9.77 17.24
N VAL A 212 16.13 9.87 17.32
CA VAL A 212 15.44 10.97 18.01
C VAL A 212 15.85 11.03 19.48
N GLU A 213 15.89 9.87 20.16
CA GLU A 213 16.34 9.81 21.54
C GLU A 213 17.81 10.23 21.71
N ALA A 214 18.70 9.81 20.81
CA ALA A 214 20.10 10.23 20.82
C ALA A 214 20.23 11.75 20.61
N GLU A 215 19.50 12.30 19.66
CA GLU A 215 19.52 13.73 19.36
C GLU A 215 19.04 14.53 20.56
N ASP A 216 17.91 14.16 21.17
CA ASP A 216 17.38 14.89 22.32
C ASP A 216 18.30 14.81 23.54
N ARG A 217 18.97 13.65 23.78
CA ARG A 217 19.90 13.47 24.90
C ARG A 217 21.27 14.13 24.70
N PHE A 218 21.87 14.02 23.53
CA PHE A 218 23.30 14.33 23.35
C PHE A 218 23.56 15.61 22.54
N LEU A 219 22.73 15.96 21.55
CA LEU A 219 22.90 17.25 20.85
C LEU A 219 22.55 18.44 21.73
N SER A 220 21.50 18.31 22.56
CA SER A 220 21.08 19.36 23.48
C SER A 220 22.17 19.71 24.51
N ASN A 221 23.02 18.74 24.86
CA ASN A 221 24.09 18.91 25.84
C ASN A 221 25.35 19.51 25.20
N GLU A 222 25.68 19.17 23.96
CA GLU A 222 26.79 19.80 23.23
C GLU A 222 26.57 21.29 23.01
N ALA A 223 25.33 21.71 22.71
CA ALA A 223 24.99 23.12 22.52
C ALA A 223 25.14 23.97 23.80
N ASN A 224 25.12 23.35 24.99
CA ASN A 224 25.27 24.03 26.28
C ASN A 224 26.70 23.95 26.84
N ALA A 225 27.60 23.16 26.21
CA ALA A 225 28.97 22.95 26.65
C ALA A 225 30.00 23.84 25.93
N VAL A 226 29.55 24.63 24.95
CA VAL A 226 30.33 25.64 24.20
C VAL A 226 30.01 27.03 24.75
#